data_AF-A0AAW3T8R6-F1
#
_entry.id   AF-A0AAW3T8R6-F1
#
_cell.length_a   1.000
_cell.length_b   1.000
_cell.length_c   1.000
_cell.angle_alpha   90.00
_cell.angle_beta   90.00
_cell.angle_gamma   90.00
#
_symmetry.space_group_name_H-M   'P 1'
#
loop_
_entity.id
_entity.type
_entity.pdbx_description
1 polymer ?
#
loop_
_entity_poly.entity_id
_entity_poly.type
_entity_poly.pdbx_seq_one_letter_code
_entity_poly.pdbx_strand_id
1 'polypeptide(L)'
;MDISDLDRLDPADARALVATWAGVPRWVDAVLAARPYASVSELAATADRLAWTWTDDEVAAALADHPRIGERPVGSGASAAASRVEQASSADPDGETRAAIRDGNAAYEARFDRVFLVRAAGRSATEILAELRRRLRNDDATERAEVADELRAIALLRLERTFA
;
A
#
# COMPACT_ATOMS: atom_id res chain seq x y z
N MET A 1 0.90 15.50 12.41
CA MET A 1 0.85 14.92 13.78
C MET A 1 2.27 14.91 14.32
N ASP A 2 2.50 15.16 15.60
CA ASP A 2 3.84 15.00 16.19
C ASP A 2 4.08 13.53 16.57
N ILE A 3 5.33 13.06 16.54
CA ILE A 3 5.64 11.66 16.91
C ILE A 3 5.16 11.33 18.33
N SER A 4 5.25 12.29 19.25
CA SER A 4 4.82 12.11 20.62
C SER A 4 3.29 12.03 20.78
N ASP A 5 2.51 12.44 19.77
CA ASP A 5 1.06 12.23 19.76
C ASP A 5 0.73 10.73 19.61
N LEU A 6 1.43 10.02 18.72
CA LEU A 6 1.26 8.57 18.54
C LEU A 6 1.53 7.81 19.84
N ASP A 7 2.52 8.24 20.61
CA ASP A 7 2.89 7.61 21.89
C ASP A 7 1.88 7.85 23.00
N ARG A 8 1.04 8.89 22.86
CA ARG A 8 -0.01 9.25 23.83
C ARG A 8 -1.40 8.74 23.46
N LEU A 9 -1.62 8.35 22.19
CA LEU A 9 -2.88 7.74 21.77
C LEU A 9 -3.17 6.50 22.60
N ASP A 10 -4.44 6.36 23.01
CA ASP A 10 -4.89 5.13 23.62
C ASP A 10 -4.72 3.94 22.65
N PRO A 11 -4.68 2.69 23.17
CA PRO A 11 -4.38 1.54 22.34
C PRO A 11 -5.34 1.34 21.15
N ALA A 12 -6.62 1.72 21.27
CA ALA A 12 -7.59 1.51 20.21
C ALA A 12 -7.40 2.51 19.08
N ASP A 13 -7.22 3.79 19.42
CA ASP A 13 -6.98 4.86 18.45
C ASP A 13 -5.62 4.69 17.75
N ALA A 14 -4.58 4.30 18.49
CA ALA A 14 -3.27 4.02 17.91
C ALA A 14 -3.33 2.84 16.94
N ARG A 15 -4.07 1.77 17.27
CA ARG A 15 -4.31 0.64 16.36
C ARG A 15 -5.06 1.07 15.11
N ALA A 16 -6.14 1.82 15.27
CA ALA A 16 -6.92 2.30 14.13
C ALA A 16 -6.07 3.15 13.19
N LEU A 17 -5.20 4.02 13.72
CA LEU A 17 -4.28 4.85 12.94
C LEU A 17 -3.24 4.00 12.19
N VAL A 18 -2.50 3.14 12.89
CA VAL A 18 -1.42 2.34 12.28
C VAL A 18 -1.98 1.34 11.25
N ALA A 19 -3.19 0.82 11.48
CA ALA A 19 -3.89 -0.04 10.51
C ALA A 19 -4.26 0.69 9.20
N THR A 20 -4.23 2.02 9.15
CA THR A 20 -4.40 2.76 7.89
C THR A 20 -3.18 2.67 6.97
N TRP A 21 -2.00 2.39 7.53
CA TRP A 21 -0.75 2.28 6.77
C TRP A 21 -0.68 0.96 6.02
N ALA A 22 -0.99 -0.15 6.68
CA ALA A 22 -1.12 -1.47 6.06
C ALA A 22 -2.10 -2.35 6.84
N GLY A 23 -2.91 -3.14 6.12
CA GLY A 23 -3.86 -4.10 6.67
C GLY A 23 -3.22 -5.40 7.19
N VAL A 24 -2.07 -5.33 7.86
CA VAL A 24 -1.35 -6.50 8.40
C VAL A 24 -1.37 -6.46 9.93
N PRO A 25 -2.33 -7.15 10.61
CA PRO A 25 -2.57 -6.99 12.04
C PRO A 25 -1.34 -7.25 12.92
N ARG A 26 -0.58 -8.32 12.64
CA ARG A 26 0.65 -8.65 13.39
C ARG A 26 1.68 -7.53 13.32
N TRP A 27 1.82 -6.89 12.17
CA TRP A 27 2.74 -5.78 11.98
C TRP A 27 2.26 -4.52 12.70
N VAL A 28 0.96 -4.23 12.66
CA VAL A 28 0.35 -3.14 13.44
C VAL A 28 0.65 -3.33 14.93
N ASP A 29 0.42 -4.54 15.45
CA ASP A 29 0.71 -4.90 16.84
C ASP A 29 2.19 -4.71 17.19
N ALA A 30 3.10 -5.18 16.33
CA ALA A 30 4.53 -5.08 16.55
C ALA A 30 5.05 -3.64 16.53
N VAL A 31 4.53 -2.79 15.64
CA VAL A 31 4.86 -1.36 15.59
C VAL A 31 4.39 -0.67 16.88
N LEU A 32 3.17 -0.94 17.34
CA LEU A 32 2.64 -0.30 18.54
C LEU A 32 3.32 -0.76 19.84
N ALA A 33 3.78 -2.01 19.88
CA ALA A 33 4.52 -2.57 21.01
C ALA A 33 5.94 -2.00 21.15
N ALA A 34 6.49 -1.43 20.08
CA ALA A 34 7.82 -0.82 20.06
C ALA A 34 7.82 0.68 20.43
N ARG A 35 6.65 1.26 20.74
CA ARG A 35 6.55 2.61 21.31
C ARG A 35 7.19 2.66 22.71
N PRO A 36 7.72 3.82 23.16
CA PRO A 36 7.73 5.10 22.44
C PRO A 36 8.85 5.20 21.40
N TYR A 37 8.66 6.07 20.40
CA TYR A 37 9.66 6.35 19.37
C TYR A 37 10.31 7.72 19.57
N ALA A 38 11.62 7.82 19.41
CA ALA A 38 12.33 9.10 19.56
C ALA A 38 12.15 10.02 18.35
N SER A 39 11.82 9.48 17.17
CA SER A 39 11.60 10.26 15.95
C SER A 39 10.75 9.50 14.93
N VAL A 40 10.20 10.23 13.96
CA VAL A 40 9.51 9.66 12.79
C VAL A 40 10.46 8.75 11.99
N SER A 41 11.74 9.10 11.87
CA SER A 41 12.74 8.28 11.18
C SER A 41 12.97 6.94 11.88
N GLU A 42 12.98 6.91 13.21
CA GLU A 42 13.11 5.66 13.98
C GLU A 42 11.87 4.78 13.84
N LEU A 43 10.68 5.39 13.89
CA LEU A 43 9.42 4.71 13.61
C LEU A 43 9.43 4.10 12.21
N ALA A 44 9.77 4.88 11.17
CA ALA A 44 9.81 4.41 9.78
C ALA A 44 10.82 3.26 9.60
N ALA A 45 12.03 3.38 10.16
CA ALA A 45 13.04 2.33 10.10
C ALA A 45 12.60 1.04 10.82
N THR A 46 11.89 1.17 11.95
CA THR A 46 11.36 0.02 12.69
C THR A 46 10.21 -0.64 11.94
N ALA A 47 9.29 0.16 11.41
CA ALA A 47 8.17 -0.28 10.60
C ALA A 47 8.64 -1.02 9.35
N ASP A 48 9.65 -0.51 8.65
CA ASP A 48 10.26 -1.16 7.48
C ASP A 48 10.85 -2.54 7.83
N ARG A 49 11.72 -2.60 8.86
CA ARG A 49 12.31 -3.87 9.32
C ARG A 49 11.24 -4.91 9.68
N LEU A 50 10.16 -4.50 10.33
CA LEU A 50 9.06 -5.40 10.68
C LEU A 50 8.29 -5.87 9.43
N ALA A 51 8.16 -5.02 8.41
CA ALA A 51 7.43 -5.35 7.18
C ALA A 51 8.18 -6.34 6.28
N TRP A 52 9.50 -6.45 6.43
CA TRP A 52 10.29 -7.53 5.82
C TRP A 52 9.97 -8.93 6.37
N THR A 53 9.26 -9.00 7.52
CA THR A 53 8.84 -10.27 8.12
C THR A 53 7.44 -10.71 7.69
N TRP A 54 6.76 -9.97 6.81
CA TRP A 54 5.45 -10.35 6.32
C TRP A 54 5.49 -11.68 5.58
N THR A 55 4.50 -12.52 5.85
CA THR A 55 4.27 -13.77 5.13
C THR A 55 3.45 -13.52 3.88
N ASP A 56 3.53 -14.44 2.91
CA ASP A 56 2.72 -14.39 1.68
C ASP A 56 1.22 -14.30 2.00
N ASP A 57 0.74 -15.03 3.02
CA ASP A 57 -0.66 -15.03 3.44
C ASP A 57 -1.08 -13.67 4.03
N GLU A 58 -0.21 -13.01 4.80
CA GLU A 58 -0.49 -11.68 5.34
C GLU A 58 -0.54 -10.61 4.25
N VAL A 59 0.35 -10.70 3.26
CA VAL A 59 0.32 -9.82 2.09
C VAL A 59 -0.96 -10.06 1.28
N ALA A 60 -1.32 -11.31 1.02
CA ALA A 60 -2.54 -11.65 0.29
C ALA A 60 -3.81 -11.15 1.03
N ALA A 61 -3.88 -11.35 2.35
CA ALA A 61 -4.98 -10.84 3.16
C ALA A 61 -5.07 -9.31 3.14
N ALA A 62 -3.94 -8.62 3.24
CA ALA A 62 -3.91 -7.16 3.16
C ALA A 62 -4.39 -6.63 1.80
N LEU A 63 -4.12 -7.36 0.71
CA LEU A 63 -4.55 -7.00 -0.64
C LEU A 63 -6.06 -7.19 -0.90
N ALA A 64 -6.74 -8.05 -0.14
CA ALA A 64 -8.15 -8.35 -0.39
C ALA A 64 -9.05 -7.11 -0.35
N ASP A 65 -8.67 -6.11 0.44
CA ASP A 65 -9.39 -4.84 0.59
C ASP A 65 -8.80 -3.69 -0.27
N HIS A 66 -7.78 -3.96 -1.10
CA HIS A 66 -7.14 -2.91 -1.90
C HIS A 66 -7.97 -2.54 -3.14
N PRO A 67 -8.19 -1.23 -3.39
CA PRO A 67 -8.86 -0.78 -4.61
C PRO A 67 -7.97 -1.01 -5.84
N ARG A 68 -8.59 -1.36 -6.96
CA ARG A 68 -7.92 -1.49 -8.26
C ARG A 68 -7.36 -0.14 -8.73
N ILE A 69 -6.24 -0.18 -9.43
CA ILE A 69 -5.68 1.01 -10.07
C ILE A 69 -6.56 1.45 -11.24
N GLY A 70 -6.94 2.73 -11.25
CA GLY A 70 -7.80 3.30 -12.29
C GLY A 70 -9.30 3.21 -11.99
N GLU A 71 -9.69 2.52 -10.91
CA GLU A 71 -11.04 2.59 -10.36
C GLU A 71 -11.07 3.63 -9.23
N ARG A 72 -12.16 4.40 -9.12
CA ARG A 72 -12.31 5.32 -7.98
C ARG A 72 -12.40 4.49 -6.71
N PRO A 73 -11.58 4.74 -5.68
CA PRO A 73 -11.72 4.07 -4.40
C PRO A 73 -13.14 4.24 -3.86
N VAL A 74 -13.86 3.13 -3.71
CA VAL A 74 -15.21 3.12 -3.12
C VAL A 74 -15.07 3.10 -1.60
N GLY A 75 -15.48 4.19 -0.94
CA GLY A 75 -15.43 4.30 0.53
C GLY A 75 -15.02 5.67 1.06
N SER A 76 -15.39 5.94 2.31
CA SER A 76 -15.16 7.20 3.03
C SER A 76 -14.07 7.13 4.10
N GLY A 77 -13.43 5.97 4.30
CA GLY A 77 -12.39 5.77 5.32
C GLY A 77 -11.01 6.34 4.95
N ALA A 78 -10.12 6.41 5.95
CA ALA A 78 -8.75 6.93 5.80
C ALA A 78 -7.94 6.19 4.71
N SER A 79 -8.10 4.87 4.58
CA SER A 79 -7.46 4.08 3.51
C SER A 79 -7.95 4.50 2.11
N ALA A 80 -9.24 4.75 1.94
CA ALA A 80 -9.80 5.24 0.67
C ALA A 80 -9.33 6.67 0.34
N ALA A 81 -9.20 7.53 1.36
CA ALA A 81 -8.64 8.88 1.19
C ALA A 81 -7.15 8.84 0.79
N ALA A 82 -6.34 8.01 1.46
CA ALA A 82 -4.93 7.80 1.11
C ALA A 82 -4.78 7.29 -0.33
N SER A 83 -5.61 6.30 -0.72
CA SER A 83 -5.61 5.76 -2.08
C SER A 83 -5.93 6.82 -3.15
N ARG A 84 -6.88 7.73 -2.90
CA ARG A 84 -7.18 8.83 -3.83
C ARG A 84 -5.97 9.76 -4.02
N VAL A 85 -5.26 10.09 -2.95
CA VAL A 85 -4.04 10.92 -3.01
C VAL A 85 -2.91 10.17 -3.72
N GLU A 86 -2.77 8.87 -3.49
CA GLU A 86 -1.78 8.02 -4.14
C GLU A 86 -1.99 7.93 -5.65
N GLN A 87 -3.24 7.86 -6.13
CA GLN A 87 -3.55 7.76 -7.56
C GLN A 87 -3.74 9.10 -8.27
N ALA A 88 -3.54 10.24 -7.58
CA ALA A 88 -3.82 11.57 -8.15
C ALA A 88 -3.05 11.86 -9.44
N SER A 89 -1.77 11.44 -9.51
CA SER A 89 -0.90 11.60 -10.69
C SER A 89 -1.33 10.76 -11.90
N SER A 90 -2.19 9.77 -11.70
CA SER A 90 -2.68 8.85 -12.73
C SER A 90 -4.20 8.93 -12.92
N ALA A 91 -4.86 9.97 -12.40
CA ALA A 91 -6.33 10.02 -12.31
C ALA A 91 -7.03 10.24 -13.66
N ASP A 92 -6.37 10.85 -14.65
CA ASP A 92 -6.98 11.18 -15.95
C ASP A 92 -6.11 10.79 -17.16
N PRO A 93 -5.92 9.48 -17.40
CA PRO A 93 -5.30 9.01 -18.63
C PRO A 93 -6.20 9.24 -19.85
N ASP A 94 -5.60 9.22 -21.03
CA ASP A 94 -6.35 9.13 -22.28
C ASP A 94 -7.20 7.83 -22.34
N GLY A 95 -8.14 7.77 -23.29
CA GLY A 95 -9.08 6.66 -23.42
C GLY A 95 -8.40 5.30 -23.67
N GLU A 96 -7.30 5.29 -24.42
CA GLU A 96 -6.55 4.07 -24.77
C GLU A 96 -5.79 3.55 -23.56
N THR A 97 -5.05 4.42 -22.87
CA THR A 97 -4.31 4.09 -21.64
C THR A 97 -5.27 3.59 -20.55
N ARG A 98 -6.43 4.22 -20.39
CA ARG A 98 -7.46 3.78 -19.44
C ARG A 98 -7.98 2.37 -19.75
N ALA A 99 -8.27 2.10 -21.02
CA ALA A 99 -8.72 0.78 -21.47
C ALA A 99 -7.63 -0.27 -21.24
N ALA A 100 -6.37 0.06 -21.58
CA ALA A 100 -5.24 -0.84 -21.42
C ALA A 100 -4.93 -1.18 -19.94
N ILE A 101 -5.09 -0.22 -19.01
CA ILE A 101 -4.96 -0.47 -17.58
C ILE A 101 -6.06 -1.41 -17.09
N ARG A 102 -7.32 -1.17 -17.48
CA ARG A 102 -8.45 -2.05 -17.11
C ARG A 102 -8.23 -3.47 -17.62
N ASP A 103 -7.89 -3.63 -18.89
CA ASP A 103 -7.69 -4.95 -19.49
C ASP A 103 -6.46 -5.64 -18.89
N GLY A 104 -5.41 -4.88 -18.57
CA GLY A 104 -4.24 -5.38 -17.86
C GLY A 104 -4.55 -5.84 -16.43
N ASN A 105 -5.37 -5.12 -15.67
CA ASN A 105 -5.80 -5.55 -14.33
C ASN A 105 -6.55 -6.89 -14.41
N ALA A 106 -7.48 -7.02 -15.36
CA ALA A 106 -8.21 -8.27 -15.56
C ALA A 106 -7.28 -9.45 -15.94
N ALA A 107 -6.31 -9.21 -16.82
CA ALA A 107 -5.30 -10.21 -17.16
C ALA A 107 -4.41 -10.60 -15.98
N TYR A 108 -4.07 -9.62 -15.13
CA TYR A 108 -3.24 -9.83 -13.95
C TYR A 108 -3.98 -10.67 -12.90
N GLU A 109 -5.24 -10.33 -12.62
CA GLU A 109 -6.10 -11.12 -11.72
C GLU A 109 -6.30 -12.55 -12.26
N ALA A 110 -6.54 -12.73 -13.56
CA ALA A 110 -6.68 -14.05 -14.15
C ALA A 110 -5.39 -14.91 -14.07
N ARG A 111 -4.21 -14.27 -14.06
CA ARG A 111 -2.91 -14.97 -14.01
C ARG A 111 -2.48 -15.30 -12.59
N PHE A 112 -2.62 -14.34 -11.68
CA PHE A 112 -2.02 -14.39 -10.34
C PHE A 112 -3.06 -14.55 -9.23
N ASP A 113 -4.36 -14.48 -9.53
CA ASP A 113 -5.45 -14.58 -8.55
C ASP A 113 -5.33 -13.54 -7.42
N ARG A 114 -4.89 -12.34 -7.77
CA ARG A 114 -4.74 -11.20 -6.84
C ARG A 114 -4.80 -9.88 -7.61
N VAL A 115 -5.17 -8.80 -6.93
CA VAL A 115 -5.20 -7.46 -7.53
C VAL A 115 -3.78 -6.98 -7.87
N PHE A 116 -3.66 -6.16 -8.92
CA PHE A 116 -2.40 -5.50 -9.24
C PHE A 116 -2.11 -4.38 -8.24
N LEU A 117 -1.06 -4.54 -7.44
CA LEU A 117 -0.62 -3.54 -6.47
C LEU A 117 0.64 -2.82 -6.94
N VAL A 118 0.60 -1.49 -6.94
CA VAL A 118 1.76 -0.63 -7.19
C VAL A 118 1.62 0.67 -6.38
N ARG A 119 2.73 1.18 -5.83
CA ARG A 119 2.82 2.49 -5.18
C ARG A 119 2.58 3.57 -6.24
N ALA A 120 1.34 4.00 -6.39
CA ALA A 120 0.95 4.91 -7.46
C ALA A 120 1.47 6.34 -7.28
N ALA A 121 1.78 6.76 -6.04
CA ALA A 121 2.15 8.15 -5.75
C ALA A 121 3.33 8.61 -6.60
N GLY A 122 3.15 9.65 -7.41
CA GLY A 122 4.19 10.21 -8.28
C GLY A 122 4.45 9.42 -9.58
N ARG A 123 3.72 8.33 -9.84
CA ARG A 123 3.74 7.61 -11.12
C ARG A 123 2.59 8.11 -12.00
N SER A 124 2.87 8.32 -13.29
CA SER A 124 1.88 8.56 -14.33
C SER A 124 1.12 7.27 -14.67
N ALA A 125 -0.03 7.40 -15.32
CA ALA A 125 -0.80 6.25 -15.80
C ALA A 125 -0.01 5.38 -16.79
N THR A 126 0.82 5.99 -17.64
CA THR A 126 1.68 5.27 -18.59
C THR A 126 2.77 4.46 -17.89
N GLU A 127 3.39 5.00 -16.84
CA GLU A 127 4.37 4.26 -16.02
C GLU A 127 3.70 3.09 -15.28
N ILE A 128 2.51 3.30 -14.73
CA ILE A 128 1.71 2.24 -14.12
C ILE A 128 1.40 1.12 -15.13
N LEU A 129 0.97 1.48 -16.34
CA LEU A 129 0.69 0.51 -17.41
C LEU A 129 1.96 -0.24 -17.83
N ALA A 130 3.11 0.44 -17.86
CA ALA A 130 4.39 -0.19 -18.16
C ALA A 130 4.76 -1.23 -17.08
N GLU A 131 4.60 -0.90 -15.80
CA GLU A 131 4.83 -1.85 -14.70
C GLU A 131 3.89 -3.04 -14.76
N LEU A 132 2.58 -2.80 -14.99
CA LEU A 132 1.59 -3.85 -15.14
C LEU A 132 1.96 -4.83 -16.25
N ARG A 133 2.34 -4.31 -17.43
CA ARG A 133 2.79 -5.13 -18.57
C ARG A 133 4.10 -5.85 -18.31
N ARG A 134 5.02 -5.26 -17.54
CA ARG A 134 6.29 -5.91 -17.16
C ARG A 134 6.02 -7.09 -16.22
N ARG A 135 5.26 -6.85 -15.17
CA ARG A 135 4.98 -7.80 -14.09
C ARG A 135 4.08 -8.95 -14.49
N LEU A 136 3.22 -8.75 -15.50
CA LEU A 136 2.52 -9.85 -16.17
C LEU A 136 3.45 -10.93 -16.75
N ARG A 137 4.74 -10.62 -16.97
CA ARG A 137 5.74 -11.57 -17.45
C ARG A 137 6.52 -12.25 -16.32
N ASN A 138 6.35 -11.84 -15.08
CA ASN A 138 7.00 -12.46 -13.93
C ASN A 138 6.48 -13.89 -13.73
N ASP A 139 7.33 -14.75 -13.16
CA ASP A 139 6.86 -15.95 -12.48
C ASP A 139 6.19 -15.58 -11.15
N ASP A 140 5.43 -16.51 -10.59
CA ASP A 140 4.58 -16.26 -9.44
C ASP A 140 5.38 -15.97 -8.15
N ALA A 141 6.60 -16.52 -8.02
CA ALA A 141 7.47 -16.27 -6.87
C ALA A 141 8.08 -14.86 -6.92
N THR A 142 8.55 -14.45 -8.09
CA THR A 142 9.05 -13.09 -8.35
C THR A 142 7.95 -12.07 -8.13
N GLU A 143 6.74 -12.35 -8.64
CA GLU A 143 5.61 -11.43 -8.47
C GLU A 143 5.19 -11.29 -7.01
N ARG A 144 5.14 -12.39 -6.24
CA ARG A 144 4.85 -12.30 -4.80
C ARG A 144 5.85 -11.43 -4.05
N ALA A 145 7.14 -11.60 -4.31
CA ALA A 145 8.18 -10.79 -3.68
C ALA A 145 8.01 -9.30 -4.03
N GLU A 146 7.73 -9.00 -5.30
CA GLU A 146 7.57 -7.62 -5.75
C GLU A 146 6.28 -6.95 -5.24
N VAL A 147 5.19 -7.71 -5.13
CA VAL A 147 3.95 -7.24 -4.49
C VAL A 147 4.18 -6.90 -3.02
N ALA A 148 4.96 -7.71 -2.30
CA ALA A 148 5.32 -7.42 -0.91
C ALA A 148 6.17 -6.13 -0.82
N ASP A 149 7.11 -5.90 -1.73
CA ASP A 149 7.88 -4.65 -1.82
C ASP A 149 6.99 -3.42 -2.06
N GLU A 150 6.05 -3.51 -3.00
CA GLU A 150 5.14 -2.40 -3.30
C GLU A 150 4.19 -2.13 -2.10
N LEU A 151 3.72 -3.16 -1.38
CA LEU A 151 2.93 -2.98 -0.16
C LEU A 151 3.74 -2.31 0.95
N ARG A 152 5.01 -2.71 1.14
CA ARG A 152 5.94 -2.07 2.08
C ARG A 152 6.10 -0.59 1.77
N ALA A 153 6.35 -0.26 0.50
CA ALA A 153 6.54 1.12 0.06
C ALA A 153 5.28 1.97 0.28
N ILE A 154 4.08 1.42 0.07
CA ILE A 154 2.81 2.11 0.36
C ILE A 154 2.67 2.34 1.87
N ALA A 155 2.95 1.33 2.70
CA ALA A 155 2.84 1.43 4.15
C ALA A 155 3.74 2.54 4.72
N LEU A 156 5.00 2.58 4.29
CA LEU A 156 5.96 3.60 4.71
C LEU A 156 5.55 5.00 4.22
N LEU A 157 5.09 5.13 2.98
CA LEU A 157 4.61 6.41 2.46
C LEU A 157 3.42 6.95 3.27
N ARG A 158 2.47 6.09 3.63
CA ARG A 158 1.31 6.47 4.45
C ARG A 158 1.71 6.83 5.88
N LEU A 159 2.65 6.10 6.45
CA LEU A 159 3.26 6.41 7.74
C LEU A 159 3.90 7.80 7.71
N GLU A 160 4.81 8.07 6.78
CA GLU A 160 5.51 9.37 6.69
C GLU A 160 4.52 10.53 6.50
N ARG A 161 3.51 10.35 5.65
CA ARG A 161 2.43 11.34 5.42
C ARG A 161 1.59 11.64 6.66
N THR A 162 1.54 10.76 7.64
CA THR A 162 0.81 11.00 8.90
C THR A 162 1.51 12.08 9.75
N PHE A 163 2.84 12.18 9.62
CA PHE A 163 3.69 13.09 10.41
C PHE A 163 4.20 14.30 9.62
N ALA A 164 3.95 14.35 8.31
CA ALA A 164 4.15 15.54 7.47
C ALA A 164 3.14 16.65 7.81
#